data_AF-A0AAW8Q495-F1
#
_entry.id   AF-A0AAW8Q495-F1
#
_cell.length_a   1.000
_cell.length_b   1.000
_cell.length_c   1.000
_cell.angle_alpha   90.00
_cell.angle_beta   90.00
_cell.angle_gamma   90.00
#
_symmetry.space_group_name_H-M   'P 1'
#
loop_
_entity.id
_entity.type
_entity.pdbx_description
1 polymer ?
#
loop_
_entity_poly.entity_id
_entity_poly.type
_entity_poly.pdbx_seq_one_letter_code
_entity_poly.pdbx_strand_id
1 'polypeptide(L)'
;MSYPIRTIEIHEAALVQSKANLARRLDEQMDVSDCALSNWSDQSNRSYHELAIELLKSGLEITGEEMPYDSKWVLVDAEDKVVSLKTIRTRFDSVVWVIEDEALIESIGRKFIPFEYEGSRSRVQKKHGLKQTRMDLPVKPYFVAHCGFVGGIMTFRSVVDEEKVNKILAP
;
A
#
# COMPACT_ATOMS: atom_id res chain seq x y z
N MET A 1 -7.56 8.98 -8.96
CA MET A 1 -7.24 10.27 -8.30
C MET A 1 -6.09 10.03 -7.35
N SER A 2 -5.04 10.86 -7.41
CA SER A 2 -3.87 10.78 -6.52
C SER A 2 -4.04 11.72 -5.32
N TYR A 3 -3.64 11.27 -4.14
CA TYR A 3 -3.74 12.01 -2.88
C TYR A 3 -2.32 12.24 -2.34
N PRO A 4 -1.81 13.48 -2.29
CA PRO A 4 -0.41 13.73 -1.99
C PRO A 4 -0.05 13.33 -0.56
N ILE A 5 1.11 12.71 -0.35
CA ILE A 5 1.73 12.56 0.97
C ILE A 5 2.68 13.74 1.14
N ARG A 6 2.46 14.54 2.17
CA ARG A 6 3.25 15.74 2.49
C ARG A 6 4.07 15.47 3.74
N THR A 7 4.15 16.43 4.64
CA THR A 7 4.83 16.27 5.92
C THR A 7 3.89 15.76 7.00
N ILE A 8 4.45 15.13 8.04
CA ILE A 8 3.79 14.70 9.26
C ILE A 8 3.03 15.87 9.88
N GLU A 9 3.69 17.03 10.01
CA GLU A 9 3.09 18.25 10.57
C GLU A 9 1.81 18.65 9.83
N ILE A 10 1.83 18.65 8.50
CA ILE A 10 0.66 19.00 7.67
C ILE A 10 -0.48 18.00 7.91
N HIS A 11 -0.17 16.72 8.00
CA HIS A 11 -1.18 15.69 8.20
C HIS A 11 -1.74 15.68 9.63
N GLU A 12 -0.91 15.95 10.64
CA GLU A 12 -1.35 16.10 12.02
C GLU A 12 -2.28 17.30 12.19
N ALA A 13 -1.94 18.45 11.59
CA ALA A 13 -2.80 19.63 11.57
C ALA A 13 -4.17 19.34 10.91
N ALA A 14 -4.16 18.62 9.79
CA ALA A 14 -5.39 18.24 9.09
C ALA A 14 -6.27 17.27 9.92
N LEU A 15 -5.68 16.35 10.69
CA LEU A 15 -6.41 15.47 11.61
C LEU A 15 -7.08 16.23 12.75
N VAL A 16 -6.40 17.22 13.33
CA VAL A 16 -6.98 18.08 14.36
C VAL A 16 -8.20 18.82 13.81
N GLN A 17 -8.06 19.42 12.63
CA GLN A 17 -9.17 20.13 11.97
C GLN A 17 -10.34 19.19 11.66
N SER A 18 -10.07 17.98 11.16
CA SER A 18 -11.11 16.99 10.86
C SER A 18 -11.91 16.57 12.10
N LYS A 19 -11.23 16.34 13.24
CA LYS A 19 -11.90 16.02 14.51
C LYS A 19 -12.77 17.17 15.02
N ALA A 20 -12.30 18.41 14.90
CA ALA A 20 -13.06 19.60 15.28
C ALA A 20 -14.33 19.77 14.42
N ASN A 21 -14.23 19.52 13.11
CA ASN A 21 -15.37 19.61 12.19
C ASN A 21 -16.47 18.58 12.52
N LEU A 22 -16.08 17.36 12.89
CA LEU A 22 -17.03 16.32 13.29
C LEU A 22 -17.80 16.73 14.55
N ALA A 23 -17.11 17.24 15.58
CA ALA A 23 -17.73 17.71 16.82
C ALA A 23 -18.77 18.82 16.54
N ARG A 24 -18.40 19.82 15.73
CA ARG A 24 -19.29 20.91 15.34
C ARG A 24 -20.57 20.41 14.65
N ARG A 25 -20.47 19.43 13.75
CA ARG A 25 -21.64 18.88 13.02
C ARG A 25 -22.61 18.14 13.94
N LEU A 26 -22.09 17.45 14.96
CA LEU A 26 -22.91 16.77 15.97
C LEU A 26 -23.67 17.79 16.83
N ASP A 27 -23.02 18.91 17.17
CA ASP A 27 -23.60 19.97 18.00
C ASP A 27 -24.69 20.78 17.25
N GLU A 28 -24.55 20.95 15.93
CA GLU A 28 -25.47 21.76 15.10
C GLU A 28 -26.80 21.07 14.72
N GLN A 29 -27.07 19.85 15.21
CA GLN A 29 -28.30 19.08 14.90
C GLN A 29 -28.62 19.00 13.40
N MET A 30 -27.58 18.82 12.56
CA MET A 30 -27.77 18.59 11.12
C MET A 30 -28.67 17.36 10.87
N ASP A 31 -29.40 17.36 9.75
CA ASP A 31 -30.22 16.22 9.35
C ASP A 31 -29.40 14.91 9.41
N VAL A 32 -30.01 13.86 9.97
CA VAL A 32 -29.37 12.57 10.26
C VAL A 32 -28.85 11.92 8.97
N SER A 33 -29.55 12.15 7.85
CA SER A 33 -29.15 11.63 6.54
C SER A 33 -27.88 12.31 6.00
N ASP A 34 -27.78 13.64 6.13
CA ASP A 34 -26.60 14.42 5.77
C ASP A 34 -25.41 14.13 6.72
N CYS A 35 -25.69 13.83 7.99
CA CYS A 35 -24.68 13.41 8.96
C CYS A 35 -24.02 12.09 8.56
N ALA A 36 -24.77 11.12 8.05
CA ALA A 36 -24.24 9.80 7.71
C ALA A 36 -23.22 9.84 6.55
N LEU A 37 -23.54 10.57 5.47
CA LEU A 37 -22.64 10.73 4.32
C LEU A 37 -21.41 11.58 4.69
N SER A 38 -21.60 12.62 5.50
CA SER A 38 -20.51 13.44 6.02
C SER A 38 -19.55 12.63 6.89
N ASN A 39 -20.07 11.73 7.74
CA ASN A 39 -19.26 10.86 8.60
C ASN A 39 -18.37 9.91 7.80
N TRP A 40 -18.88 9.33 6.69
CA TRP A 40 -18.07 8.46 5.83
C TRP A 40 -16.96 9.22 5.10
N SER A 41 -17.26 10.44 4.64
CA SER A 41 -16.25 11.33 4.05
C SER A 41 -15.17 11.70 5.07
N ASP A 42 -15.57 12.10 6.29
CA ASP A 42 -14.65 12.45 7.37
C ASP A 42 -13.81 11.26 7.82
N GLN A 43 -14.39 10.06 7.89
CA GLN A 43 -13.65 8.84 8.19
C GLN A 43 -12.61 8.54 7.11
N SER A 44 -13.00 8.60 5.83
CA SER A 44 -12.08 8.39 4.72
C SER A 44 -10.93 9.40 4.76
N ASN A 45 -11.24 10.68 5.00
CA ASN A 45 -10.22 11.73 5.07
C ASN A 45 -9.26 11.54 6.26
N ARG A 46 -9.78 11.13 7.43
CA ARG A 46 -8.94 10.79 8.58
C ARG A 46 -8.03 9.60 8.31
N SER A 47 -8.57 8.50 7.76
CA SER A 47 -7.76 7.32 7.45
C SER A 47 -6.67 7.63 6.41
N TYR A 48 -6.91 8.55 5.48
CA TYR A 48 -5.86 9.04 4.57
C TYR A 48 -4.71 9.71 5.33
N HIS A 49 -5.01 10.66 6.23
CA HIS A 49 -3.99 11.37 6.98
C HIS A 49 -3.25 10.48 7.99
N GLU A 50 -3.98 9.58 8.67
CA GLU A 50 -3.40 8.58 9.58
C GLU A 50 -2.41 7.68 8.84
N LEU A 51 -2.81 7.15 7.68
CA LEU A 51 -1.93 6.33 6.84
C LEU A 51 -0.72 7.12 6.33
N ALA A 52 -0.91 8.40 5.93
CA ALA A 52 0.20 9.25 5.50
C ALA A 52 1.26 9.39 6.60
N ILE A 53 0.83 9.65 7.83
CA ILE A 53 1.72 9.79 8.99
C ILE A 53 2.44 8.48 9.28
N GLU A 54 1.75 7.34 9.23
CA GLU A 54 2.34 6.02 9.45
C GLU A 54 3.50 5.77 8.49
N LEU A 55 3.30 6.02 7.19
CA LEU A 55 4.34 5.79 6.19
C LEU A 55 5.52 6.76 6.32
N LEU A 56 5.26 8.02 6.68
CA LEU A 56 6.32 9.01 6.90
C LEU A 56 7.14 8.72 8.16
N LYS A 57 6.49 8.26 9.24
CA LYS A 57 7.19 7.80 10.45
C LYS A 57 8.04 6.56 10.18
N SER A 58 7.51 5.61 9.41
CA SER A 58 8.26 4.44 8.95
C SER A 58 9.53 4.85 8.20
N GLY A 59 9.43 5.77 7.23
CA GLY A 59 10.64 6.20 6.53
C GLY A 59 11.60 6.99 7.40
N LEU A 60 11.10 7.82 8.34
CA LEU A 60 11.96 8.49 9.31
C LEU A 60 12.74 7.49 10.19
N GLU A 61 12.10 6.41 10.62
CA GLU A 61 12.74 5.33 11.38
C GLU A 61 13.79 4.56 10.57
N ILE A 62 13.53 4.35 9.26
CA ILE A 62 14.40 3.55 8.38
C ILE A 62 15.57 4.35 7.84
N THR A 63 15.34 5.59 7.38
CA THR A 63 16.32 6.40 6.65
C THR A 63 16.81 7.62 7.41
N GLY A 64 16.15 8.01 8.50
CA GLY A 64 16.40 9.27 9.19
C GLY A 64 15.83 10.50 8.47
N GLU A 65 15.15 10.30 7.34
CA GLU A 65 14.51 11.36 6.56
C GLU A 65 13.00 11.17 6.54
N GLU A 66 12.26 12.28 6.56
CA GLU A 66 10.81 12.25 6.49
C GLU A 66 10.33 11.96 5.06
N MET A 67 10.28 10.67 4.73
CA MET A 67 9.87 10.15 3.43
C MET A 67 8.98 8.92 3.60
N PRO A 68 8.07 8.62 2.66
CA PRO A 68 7.12 7.54 2.89
C PRO A 68 7.73 6.16 2.57
N TYR A 69 7.71 5.27 3.55
CA TYR A 69 8.04 3.84 3.42
C TYR A 69 6.87 2.98 3.85
N ASP A 70 6.64 1.87 3.14
CA ASP A 70 5.59 0.91 3.46
C ASP A 70 6.15 -0.52 3.52
N SER A 71 5.63 -1.30 4.46
CA SER A 71 5.98 -2.71 4.62
C SER A 71 5.17 -3.58 3.66
N LYS A 72 5.77 -3.91 2.52
CA LYS A 72 5.13 -4.69 1.47
C LYS A 72 5.61 -6.14 1.47
N TRP A 73 4.73 -7.03 1.06
CA TRP A 73 5.17 -8.34 0.59
C TRP A 73 5.95 -8.16 -0.71
N VAL A 74 7.05 -8.91 -0.81
CA VAL A 74 7.85 -9.05 -2.02
C VAL A 74 8.17 -10.53 -2.23
N LEU A 75 8.60 -10.87 -3.44
CA LEU A 75 9.23 -12.14 -3.71
C LEU A 75 10.72 -11.88 -3.95
N VAL A 76 11.57 -12.65 -3.30
CA VAL A 76 13.01 -12.64 -3.52
C VAL A 76 13.46 -13.96 -4.14
N ASP A 77 14.56 -13.93 -4.89
CA ASP A 77 15.20 -15.11 -5.44
C ASP A 77 16.14 -15.79 -4.42
N ALA A 78 16.92 -16.77 -4.88
CA ALA A 78 17.85 -17.52 -4.02
C ALA A 78 19.04 -16.69 -3.51
N GLU A 79 19.29 -15.51 -4.09
CA GLU A 79 20.32 -14.56 -3.68
C GLU A 79 19.73 -13.40 -2.84
N ASP A 80 18.50 -13.57 -2.34
CA ASP A 80 17.70 -12.55 -1.63
C ASP A 80 17.47 -11.27 -2.45
N LYS A 81 17.58 -11.34 -3.79
CA LYS A 81 17.26 -10.22 -4.68
C LYS A 81 15.76 -10.18 -4.94
N VAL A 82 15.17 -8.99 -4.78
CA VAL A 82 13.74 -8.80 -5.08
C VAL A 82 13.51 -9.00 -6.58
N VAL A 83 12.51 -9.82 -6.87
CA VAL A 83 12.05 -10.06 -8.22
C VAL A 83 11.07 -8.96 -8.62
N SER A 84 11.23 -8.41 -9.83
CA SER A 84 10.28 -7.43 -10.39
C SER A 84 8.94 -8.10 -10.70
N LEU A 85 7.92 -7.80 -9.88
CA LEU A 85 6.62 -8.45 -9.91
C LEU A 85 5.52 -7.47 -9.49
N LYS A 86 4.30 -7.75 -9.93
CA LYS A 86 3.07 -7.24 -9.30
C LYS A 86 2.22 -8.35 -8.72
N THR A 87 1.31 -8.01 -7.81
CA THR A 87 0.26 -8.93 -7.37
C THR A 87 -1.03 -8.69 -8.12
N ILE A 88 -1.73 -9.76 -8.50
CA ILE A 88 -3.10 -9.69 -9.00
C ILE A 88 -4.00 -10.63 -8.18
N ARG A 89 -5.29 -10.30 -8.11
CA ARG A 89 -6.32 -11.24 -7.68
C ARG A 89 -6.88 -11.97 -8.89
N THR A 90 -6.92 -13.30 -8.79
CA THR A 90 -7.54 -14.15 -9.80
C THR A 90 -9.05 -14.20 -9.62
N ARG A 91 -9.77 -14.76 -10.61
CA ARG A 91 -11.23 -14.94 -10.56
C ARG A 91 -11.72 -15.81 -9.38
N PHE A 92 -10.83 -16.58 -8.76
CA PHE A 92 -11.14 -17.47 -7.64
C PHE A 92 -10.69 -16.87 -6.30
N ASP A 93 -10.54 -15.55 -6.25
CA ASP A 93 -10.06 -14.77 -5.10
C ASP A 93 -8.68 -15.19 -4.56
N SER A 94 -7.91 -15.96 -5.34
CA SER A 94 -6.52 -16.28 -5.01
C SER A 94 -5.61 -15.13 -5.47
N VAL A 95 -4.65 -14.75 -4.63
CA VAL A 95 -3.59 -13.80 -4.99
C VAL A 95 -2.47 -14.56 -5.69
N VAL A 96 -1.95 -14.00 -6.78
CA VAL A 96 -0.75 -14.52 -7.46
C VAL A 96 0.21 -13.38 -7.73
N TRP A 97 1.50 -13.69 -7.71
CA TRP A 97 2.54 -12.86 -8.27
C TRP A 97 2.54 -13.00 -9.79
N VAL A 98 2.71 -11.89 -10.49
CA VAL A 98 2.89 -11.82 -11.94
C VAL A 98 4.30 -11.36 -12.19
N ILE A 99 5.07 -12.19 -12.88
CA ILE A 99 6.41 -11.84 -13.33
C ILE A 99 6.32 -10.82 -14.47
N GLU A 100 7.07 -9.73 -14.33
CA GLU A 100 7.16 -8.67 -15.33
C GLU A 100 8.45 -8.76 -16.16
N ASP A 101 9.50 -9.38 -15.61
CA ASP A 101 10.75 -9.65 -16.32
C ASP A 101 10.63 -10.87 -17.26
N GLU A 102 10.73 -10.64 -18.57
CA GLU A 102 10.66 -11.69 -19.60
C GLU A 102 11.83 -12.68 -19.52
N ALA A 103 13.04 -12.27 -19.16
CA ALA A 103 14.17 -13.19 -19.00
C ALA A 103 13.92 -14.15 -17.83
N LEU A 104 13.32 -13.64 -16.75
CA LEU A 104 12.92 -14.48 -15.64
C LEU A 104 11.76 -15.41 -16.01
N ILE A 105 10.79 -14.95 -16.81
CA ILE A 105 9.72 -15.80 -17.35
C ILE A 105 10.30 -16.95 -18.16
N GLU A 106 11.28 -16.70 -19.03
CA GLU A 106 11.95 -17.73 -19.83
C GLU A 106 12.67 -18.77 -18.96
N SER A 107 13.41 -18.33 -17.94
CA SER A 107 14.15 -19.22 -17.04
C SER A 107 13.23 -20.08 -16.15
N ILE A 108 12.11 -19.52 -15.67
CA ILE A 108 11.15 -20.23 -14.82
C ILE A 108 10.16 -21.05 -15.67
N GLY A 109 9.92 -20.63 -16.90
CA GLY A 109 8.89 -21.15 -17.80
C GLY A 109 7.47 -20.82 -17.34
N ARG A 110 7.29 -19.81 -16.47
CA ARG A 110 5.98 -19.42 -15.92
C ARG A 110 5.92 -17.92 -15.64
N LYS A 111 4.80 -17.30 -16.01
CA LYS A 111 4.50 -15.90 -15.71
C LYS A 111 3.82 -15.68 -14.35
N PHE A 112 3.19 -16.72 -13.80
CA PHE A 112 2.40 -16.62 -12.58
C PHE A 112 2.98 -17.50 -11.48
N ILE A 113 3.29 -16.90 -10.34
CA ILE A 113 3.75 -17.60 -9.14
C ILE A 113 2.66 -17.51 -8.07
N PRO A 114 2.18 -18.64 -7.51
CA PRO A 114 1.20 -18.59 -6.43
C PRO A 114 1.73 -17.77 -5.24
N PHE A 115 0.87 -16.90 -4.69
CA PHE A 115 1.17 -16.20 -3.45
C PHE A 115 1.20 -17.21 -2.30
N GLU A 116 2.12 -17.04 -1.36
CA GLU A 116 2.22 -17.91 -0.21
C GLU A 116 1.11 -17.55 0.81
N TYR A 117 0.24 -18.52 1.07
CA TYR A 117 -0.79 -18.45 2.10
C TYR A 117 -0.44 -19.45 3.20
N GLU A 118 -0.57 -19.06 4.48
CA GLU A 118 -0.33 -19.94 5.64
C GLU A 118 1.10 -20.53 5.76
N GLY A 119 2.12 -19.80 5.29
CA GLY A 119 3.53 -20.16 5.50
C GLY A 119 4.02 -21.39 4.73
N SER A 120 3.27 -21.80 3.70
CA SER A 120 3.67 -22.90 2.82
C SER A 120 4.01 -22.40 1.41
N ARG A 121 5.32 -22.34 1.11
CA ARG A 121 5.83 -22.09 -0.25
C ARG A 121 5.20 -23.04 -1.28
N SER A 122 4.76 -22.47 -2.40
CA SER A 122 4.28 -23.22 -3.55
C SER A 122 5.38 -24.09 -4.18
N ARG A 123 4.98 -25.12 -4.95
CA ARG A 123 5.94 -25.99 -5.65
C ARG A 123 6.87 -25.20 -6.59
N VAL A 124 6.36 -24.16 -7.22
CA VAL A 124 7.15 -23.31 -8.13
C VAL A 124 8.18 -22.50 -7.34
N GLN A 125 7.78 -21.90 -6.22
CA GLN A 125 8.70 -21.18 -5.33
C GLN A 125 9.82 -22.10 -4.82
N LYS A 126 9.46 -23.28 -4.30
CA LYS A 126 10.44 -24.27 -3.83
C LYS A 126 11.42 -24.70 -4.93
N LYS A 127 10.92 -24.94 -6.15
CA LYS A 127 11.74 -25.38 -7.29
C LYS A 127 12.74 -24.32 -7.74
N HIS A 128 12.35 -23.04 -7.72
CA HIS A 128 13.15 -21.94 -8.24
C HIS A 128 13.82 -21.10 -7.14
N GLY A 129 13.86 -21.61 -5.90
CA GLY A 129 14.48 -20.90 -4.78
C GLY A 129 13.79 -19.61 -4.38
N LEU A 130 12.58 -19.34 -4.87
CA LEU A 130 11.86 -18.11 -4.59
C LEU A 130 11.28 -18.13 -3.17
N LYS A 131 11.33 -16.99 -2.50
CA LYS A 131 10.82 -16.82 -1.13
C LYS A 131 9.98 -15.56 -1.05
N GLN A 132 8.81 -15.67 -0.43
CA GLN A 132 8.00 -14.51 -0.11
C GLN A 132 8.46 -13.94 1.24
N THR A 133 8.71 -12.64 1.31
CA THR A 133 9.10 -11.95 2.55
C THR A 133 8.48 -10.57 2.61
N ARG A 134 8.43 -9.97 3.80
CA ARG A 134 8.12 -8.54 3.94
C ARG A 134 9.40 -7.73 3.88
N MET A 135 9.33 -6.60 3.20
CA MET A 135 10.39 -5.59 3.15
C MET A 135 9.76 -4.21 3.25
N ASP A 136 10.46 -3.31 3.92
CA ASP A 136 10.09 -1.91 3.94
C ASP A 136 10.64 -1.25 2.68
N LEU A 137 9.74 -0.74 1.86
CA LEU A 137 10.07 -0.20 0.54
C LEU A 137 9.70 1.28 0.46
N PRO A 138 10.51 2.10 -0.23
CA PRO A 138 10.08 3.45 -0.55
C PRO A 138 8.81 3.39 -1.42
N VAL A 139 7.85 4.24 -1.11
CA VAL A 139 6.64 4.42 -1.89
C VAL A 139 6.61 5.80 -2.54
N LYS A 140 5.81 5.95 -3.60
CA LYS A 140 5.58 7.25 -4.23
C LYS A 140 4.95 8.20 -3.19
N PRO A 141 5.20 9.52 -3.29
CA PRO A 141 4.69 10.53 -2.34
C PRO A 141 3.21 10.85 -2.58
N TYR A 142 2.39 9.84 -2.89
CA TYR A 142 0.96 9.94 -3.03
C TYR A 142 0.29 8.58 -2.84
N PHE A 143 -0.98 8.61 -2.42
CA PHE A 143 -1.87 7.46 -2.44
C PHE A 143 -2.73 7.43 -3.69
N VAL A 144 -3.16 6.23 -4.07
CA VAL A 144 -4.27 6.02 -5.00
C VAL A 144 -5.51 5.69 -4.20
N ALA A 145 -6.60 6.40 -4.47
CA ALA A 145 -7.88 6.08 -3.88
C ALA A 145 -8.54 4.88 -4.57
N HIS A 146 -9.22 4.07 -3.78
CA HIS A 146 -9.98 2.91 -4.20
C HIS A 146 -11.33 2.89 -3.47
N CYS A 147 -12.41 2.66 -4.20
CA CYS A 147 -13.72 2.43 -3.63
C CYS A 147 -14.28 1.10 -4.19
N GLY A 148 -14.71 0.21 -3.31
CA GLY A 148 -15.14 -1.14 -3.69
C GLY A 148 -16.45 -1.17 -4.49
N PHE A 149 -17.30 -0.15 -4.34
CA PHE A 149 -18.58 0.00 -5.05
C PHE A 149 -19.04 1.46 -4.98
N VAL A 150 -19.94 1.87 -5.87
CA VAL A 150 -20.47 3.25 -5.90
C VAL A 150 -21.20 3.55 -4.59
N GLY A 151 -20.79 4.62 -3.90
CA GLY A 151 -21.32 5.01 -2.59
C GLY A 151 -20.63 4.36 -1.39
N GLY A 152 -19.63 3.49 -1.59
CA GLY A 152 -18.83 2.92 -0.50
C GLY A 152 -17.81 3.88 0.10
N ILE A 153 -17.18 3.45 1.19
CA ILE A 153 -16.09 4.18 1.86
C ILE A 153 -14.86 4.23 0.95
N MET A 154 -14.27 5.43 0.85
CA MET A 154 -13.02 5.65 0.13
C MET A 154 -11.85 5.08 0.95
N THR A 155 -11.09 4.18 0.32
CA THR A 155 -9.87 3.59 0.89
C THR A 155 -8.65 4.09 0.13
N PHE A 156 -7.49 4.09 0.78
CA PHE A 156 -6.24 4.61 0.22
C PHE A 156 -5.18 3.51 0.18
N ARG A 157 -4.41 3.46 -0.89
CA ARG A 157 -3.32 2.49 -1.06
C ARG A 157 -2.06 3.20 -1.51
N SER A 158 -0.95 2.88 -0.86
CA SER A 158 0.39 3.31 -1.26
C SER A 158 0.81 2.61 -2.55
N VAL A 159 1.65 3.28 -3.33
CA VAL A 159 2.21 2.77 -4.58
C VAL A 159 3.71 2.65 -4.41
N VAL A 160 4.28 1.47 -4.64
CA VAL A 160 5.73 1.24 -4.53
C VAL A 160 6.48 2.17 -5.49
N ASP A 161 7.57 2.78 -5.02
CA ASP A 161 8.46 3.58 -5.87
C ASP A 161 9.46 2.65 -6.54
N GLU A 162 9.02 1.96 -7.59
CA GLU A 162 9.82 0.95 -8.31
C GLU A 162 11.19 1.46 -8.75
N GLU A 163 11.30 2.73 -9.16
CA GLU A 163 12.59 3.34 -9.53
C GLU A 163 13.55 3.43 -8.34
N LYS A 164 13.07 3.80 -7.15
CA LYS A 164 13.89 3.83 -5.93
C LYS A 164 14.19 2.44 -5.42
N VAL A 165 13.21 1.54 -5.45
CA VAL A 165 13.38 0.13 -5.10
C VAL A 165 14.47 -0.49 -5.97
N ASN A 166 14.41 -0.32 -7.29
CA ASN A 166 15.41 -0.85 -8.21
C ASN A 166 16.80 -0.22 -8.03
N LYS A 167 16.90 1.02 -7.53
CA LYS A 167 18.20 1.64 -7.16
C LYS A 167 18.78 1.07 -5.87
N ILE A 168 17.94 0.74 -4.89
CA ILE A 168 18.37 0.08 -3.65
C ILE A 168 18.81 -1.36 -3.92
N LEU A 169 18.20 -1.99 -4.93
CA LEU A 169 18.44 -3.40 -5.27
C LEU A 169 19.47 -3.61 -6.40
N ALA A 170 19.94 -2.54 -7.04
CA ALA A 170 21.02 -2.62 -8.01
C ALA A 170 22.37 -2.74 -7.28
N PRO A 171 23.27 -3.64 -7.71
CA PRO A 171 24.61 -3.79 -7.13
C PRO A 171 25.48 -2.54 -7.29
#